data_AF-A0AB36JQ72-F1
#
_entry.id   AF-A0AB36JQ72-F1
#
_cell.length_a   1.000
_cell.length_b   1.000
_cell.length_c   1.000
_cell.angle_alpha   90.00
_cell.angle_beta   90.00
_cell.angle_gamma   90.00
#
_symmetry.space_group_name_H-M   'P 1'
#
loop_
_entity.id
_entity.type
_entity.pdbx_description
1 polymer ?
#
loop_
_entity_poly.entity_id
_entity_poly.type
_entity_poly.pdbx_seq_one_letter_code
_entity_poly.pdbx_strand_id
1 'polypeptide(L)' 'MITVEKQQPKTYARIRCTNEVYDQVAEIANECDLTLNQVVSSLLLFALNHAKVVSTEKRIVEHRLVIGGEEYGHHD' A
#
# COMPACT_ATOMS: atom_id res chain seq x y z
N MET A 1 -23.94 24.73 -17.10
CA MET A 1 -23.00 23.58 -17.19
C MET A 1 -23.24 22.73 -15.97
N ILE A 2 -23.81 21.53 -16.13
CA ILE A 2 -24.00 20.60 -15.01
C ILE A 2 -22.77 19.70 -15.00
N THR A 3 -21.88 19.93 -14.04
CA THR A 3 -20.73 19.07 -13.81
C THR A 3 -21.23 17.81 -13.11
N VAL A 4 -21.51 16.77 -13.89
CA VAL A 4 -21.75 15.43 -13.37
C VAL A 4 -20.40 14.86 -12.94
N GLU A 5 -20.17 14.84 -11.63
CA GLU A 5 -19.02 14.17 -11.03
C GLU A 5 -19.09 12.67 -11.37
N LYS A 6 -18.09 12.17 -12.12
CA LYS A 6 -17.98 10.74 -12.43
C LYS A 6 -17.75 9.98 -11.13
N GLN A 7 -18.81 9.38 -10.58
CA GLN A 7 -18.71 8.42 -9.50
C GLN A 7 -17.82 7.27 -9.96
N GLN A 8 -16.68 7.10 -9.29
CA GLN A 8 -15.73 6.02 -9.62
C GLN A 8 -16.48 4.68 -9.55
N PRO A 9 -16.30 3.79 -10.54
CA PRO A 9 -16.96 2.50 -10.51
C PRO A 9 -16.52 1.78 -9.25
N LYS A 10 -17.49 1.42 -8.38
CA LYS A 10 -17.27 0.50 -7.25
C LYS A 10 -16.86 -0.84 -7.84
N THR A 11 -15.57 -0.96 -8.14
CA THR A 11 -14.95 -2.20 -8.56
C THR A 11 -14.80 -3.01 -7.28
N TYR A 12 -15.80 -3.87 -7.03
CA TYR A 12 -15.64 -4.91 -6.02
C TYR A 12 -14.39 -5.71 -6.41
N ALA A 13 -13.39 -5.69 -5.53
CA ALA A 13 -12.18 -6.46 -5.72
C ALA A 13 -12.58 -7.93 -5.87
N ARG A 14 -12.41 -8.49 -7.07
CA ARG A 14 -12.53 -9.93 -7.27
C ARG A 14 -11.33 -10.57 -6.62
N ILE A 15 -11.51 -11.06 -5.40
CA ILE A 15 -10.48 -11.84 -4.70
C ILE A 15 -10.36 -13.17 -5.46
N ARG A 16 -9.29 -13.31 -6.25
CA ARG A 16 -8.92 -14.57 -6.89
C ARG A 16 -7.87 -15.23 -6.01
N CYS A 17 -8.25 -16.33 -5.40
CA CYS A 17 -7.39 -17.16 -4.57
C CYS A 17 -7.51 -18.62 -4.99
N THR A 18 -6.58 -19.46 -4.54
CA THR A 18 -6.64 -20.91 -4.78
C THR A 18 -7.87 -21.51 -4.11
N ASN A 19 -8.36 -22.64 -4.63
CA ASN A 19 -9.54 -23.32 -4.09
C ASN A 19 -9.34 -23.67 -2.61
N GLU A 20 -8.14 -24.11 -2.21
CA GLU A 20 -7.81 -24.43 -0.82
C GLU A 20 -8.01 -23.23 0.12
N VAL A 21 -7.59 -22.03 -0.30
CA VAL A 21 -7.76 -20.81 0.50
C VAL A 21 -9.23 -20.39 0.52
N TYR A 22 -9.95 -20.59 -0.58
CA TYR A 22 -11.38 -20.30 -0.64
C TYR A 22 -12.17 -21.18 0.32
N ASP A 23 -11.91 -22.49 0.34
CA ASP A 23 -12.56 -23.45 1.25
C ASP A 23 -12.32 -23.07 2.72
N GLN A 24 -11.09 -22.71 3.09
CA GLN A 24 -10.78 -22.26 4.44
C GLN A 24 -11.53 -20.98 4.83
N VAL A 25 -11.60 -20.01 3.92
CA VAL A 25 -12.35 -18.77 4.17
C VAL A 25 -13.86 -19.05 4.25
N ALA A 26 -14.37 -20.01 3.47
CA ALA A 26 -15.76 -20.42 3.49
C ALA A 26 -16.13 -21.18 4.78
N GLU A 27 -15.24 -22.03 5.29
CA GLU A 27 -15.40 -22.72 6.57
C GLU A 27 -15.51 -21.70 7.71
N ILE A 28 -14.57 -20.76 7.79
CA ILE A 28 -14.59 -19.69 8.80
C ILE A 28 -15.85 -18.83 8.69
N ALA A 29 -16.26 -18.50 7.45
CA ALA A 29 -17.48 -17.74 7.20
C ALA A 29 -18.73 -18.47 7.72
N ASN A 30 -18.80 -19.78 7.49
CA ASN A 30 -19.90 -20.62 7.94
C ASN A 30 -19.91 -20.82 9.46
N GLU A 31 -18.74 -21.00 10.09
CA GLU A 31 -18.63 -21.11 11.56
C GLU A 31 -19.00 -19.81 12.29
N CYS A 32 -18.69 -18.65 11.68
CA CYS A 32 -18.90 -17.34 12.30
C CYS A 32 -20.23 -16.66 11.89
N ASP A 33 -21.04 -17.30 11.04
CA ASP A 33 -22.25 -16.71 10.44
C ASP A 33 -21.95 -15.36 9.73
N LEU A 34 -20.86 -15.33 8.96
CA LEU A 34 -20.39 -14.15 8.23
C LEU A 34 -20.38 -14.39 6.73
N THR A 35 -20.43 -13.31 5.95
CA THR A 35 -20.15 -13.41 4.51
C THR A 35 -18.64 -13.55 4.26
N LEU A 36 -18.27 -14.23 3.17
CA LEU A 36 -16.86 -14.36 2.73
C LEU A 36 -16.13 -13.00 2.70
N ASN A 37 -16.82 -11.95 2.24
CA ASN A 37 -16.25 -10.61 2.16
C ASN A 37 -15.94 -10.01 3.54
N GLN A 38 -16.81 -10.25 4.54
CA GLN A 38 -16.58 -9.80 5.92
C GLN A 38 -15.41 -10.54 6.55
N VAL A 39 -15.27 -11.84 6.30
CA VAL A 39 -14.13 -12.64 6.80
C VAL A 39 -12.82 -12.10 6.20
N VAL A 40 -12.75 -11.97 4.88
CA VAL A 40 -11.53 -11.46 4.21
C VAL A 40 -11.20 -10.05 4.66
N SER A 41 -12.20 -9.17 4.78
CA SER A 41 -11.98 -7.80 5.26
C SER A 41 -11.44 -7.78 6.68
N SER A 42 -11.95 -8.63 7.57
CA SER A 42 -11.50 -8.73 8.97
C SER A 42 -10.07 -9.27 9.05
N LEU A 43 -9.74 -10.30 8.27
CA LEU A 43 -8.39 -10.87 8.19
C LEU A 43 -7.38 -9.85 7.65
N LEU A 44 -7.75 -9.09 6.61
CA LEU A 44 -6.92 -8.02 6.07
C LEU A 44 -6.70 -6.90 7.09
N LEU A 45 -7.75 -6.50 7.80
CA LEU A 45 -7.66 -5.47 8.83
C LEU A 45 -6.77 -5.91 9.98
N PHE A 46 -6.91 -7.16 10.42
CA PHE A 46 -6.06 -7.76 11.44
C PHE A 46 -4.59 -7.79 10.98
N ALA A 47 -4.33 -8.31 9.79
CA ALA A 47 -2.98 -8.35 9.23
C ALA A 47 -2.35 -6.95 9.14
N LEU A 48 -3.13 -5.95 8.73
CA LEU A 48 -2.67 -4.56 8.64
C LEU A 48 -2.39 -3.97 10.02
N ASN A 49 -3.23 -4.20 11.02
CA ASN A 49 -3.05 -3.70 12.37
C ASN A 49 -1.81 -4.31 13.06
N HIS A 50 -1.47 -5.54 12.70
CA HIS A 50 -0.27 -6.24 13.18
C HIS A 50 0.94 -6.09 12.26
N ALA A 51 0.80 -5.38 11.13
CA ALA A 51 1.90 -5.12 10.22
C ALA A 51 2.83 -4.06 10.84
N LYS A 52 4.07 -4.45 11.11
CA LYS A 52 5.10 -3.49 11.49
C LYS A 52 5.54 -2.72 10.25
N VAL A 53 5.31 -1.41 10.22
CA VAL A 53 5.86 -0.53 9.18
C VAL A 53 7.37 -0.47 9.39
N VAL A 54 8.11 -1.26 8.60
CA VAL A 54 9.57 -1.16 8.52
C VAL A 54 9.89 -0.04 7.54
N SER A 55 9.69 1.21 7.97
CA SER A 55 10.15 2.37 7.21
C SER A 55 11.68 2.36 7.25
N THR A 56 12.27 1.81 6.19
CA THR A 56 13.72 1.87 6.00
C THR A 56 14.01 3.18 5.30
N GLU A 57 14.58 4.15 6.02
CA GLU A 57 15.06 5.39 5.42
C GLU A 57 16.12 5.03 4.36
N LYS A 58 15.75 5.10 3.08
CA LYS A 58 16.70 4.95 1.98
C LYS A 58 17.46 6.27 1.84
N ARG A 59 18.47 6.48 2.68
CA ARG A 59 19.36 7.64 2.58
C ARG A 59 20.27 7.46 1.37
N ILE A 60 19.90 8.05 0.25
CA ILE A 60 20.77 8.16 -0.93
C ILE A 60 21.77 9.26 -0.61
N VAL A 61 23.01 8.89 -0.29
CA VAL A 61 24.09 9.86 -0.11
C VAL A 61 24.57 10.28 -1.49
N GLU A 62 24.08 11.42 -1.97
CA GLU A 62 24.59 12.04 -3.20
C GLU A 62 25.91 12.77 -2.90
N HIS A 63 27.01 12.24 -3.43
CA HIS A 63 28.30 12.93 -3.42
C HIS A 63 28.45 13.76 -4.69
N ARG A 64 28.47 15.10 -4.56
CA ARG A 64 28.83 16.00 -5.65
C ARG A 64 30.33 16.30 -5.56
N LEU A 65 31.09 15.86 -6.58
CA LEU A 65 32.47 16.28 -6.78
C LEU A 65 32.46 17.59 -7.57
N VAL A 66 33.00 18.66 -6.99
CA VAL A 66 33.23 19.93 -7.69
C VAL A 66 34.73 20.02 -7.96
N ILE A 67 35.12 20.04 -9.24
CA ILE A 67 36.50 20.24 -9.69
C ILE A 67 36.56 21.62 -10.36
N GLY A 68 37.50 22.46 -9.93
CA GLY A 68 37.67 23.81 -10.48
C GLY A 68 36.90 24.89 -9.72
N GLY A 69 36.78 24.77 -8.39
CA GLY A 69 36.28 25.85 -7.56
C GLY A 69 37.16 27.08 -7.74
N GLU A 70 36.67 28.07 -8.47
CA GLU A 70 37.26 29.40 -8.45
C GLU A 70 36.99 29.98 -7.06
N GLU A 71 37.95 29.81 -6.15
CA GLU A 71 38.10 30.75 -5.05
C GLU A 71 38.49 32.10 -5.68
N TYR A 72 37.50 32.85 -6.15
CA TYR A 72 37.67 34.28 -6.43
C TYR A 72 37.82 35.02 -5.10
N GLY A 73 38.98 34.85 -4.48
CA GLY A 73 39.58 35.83 -3.59
C GLY A 73 40.50 36.74 -4.40
N HIS A 74 40.46 38.04 -4.04
CA HIS A 74 41.28 39.17 -4.52
C HIS A 74 40.89 39.74 -5.90
N HIS A 75 40.81 41.06 -6.11
CA HIS A 75 41.57 42.18 -5.53
C HIS A 75 40.84 43.50 -5.89
N ASP A 76 40.88 44.48 -4.98
CA ASP A 76 40.74 45.96 -5.14
C ASP A 76 39.89 46.53 -6.29
#